data_AF-A0A0G9FR26-F1
#
_entry.id   AF-A0A0G9FR26-F1
#
_cell.length_a   1.000
_cell.length_b   1.000
_cell.length_c   1.000
_cell.angle_alpha   90.00
_cell.angle_beta   90.00
_cell.angle_gamma   90.00
#
_symmetry.space_group_name_H-M   'P 1'
#
loop_
_entity.id
_entity.type
_entity.pdbx_description
1 polymer ?
#
loop_
_entity_poly.entity_id
_entity_poly.type
_entity_poly.pdbx_seq_one_letter_code
_entity_poly.pdbx_strand_id
1 'polypeptide(L)'
;MAKAPVAIKTASVLAFERKLATSDAVMYAGNWQGNEWQPIEIQEKAVRGTISNRLKNAIVSDPTKLDAEIQKANLQRVDVASLPVDTDTLKVVFTLRVLGNLSTPSVCNDMAYQEALSGVIEGYISEHGFKELALRYALNLANGRFLWRNRIGAEQIQVKVTANETSWTFNSHDFSLRQFDQGQAAVTQLAAIIEQGLSAKEWVMLTVEAQVRLGAGQEVFPSQELVLDSNSSKSRVLYQVAGIAGIHSQKIGNALRTIDTWHPKVDELGAIAVEPYGSVTSRGVACRQPKEKLDFYTLLDNWVTKGMKPDVKQQHYVMAVLIRGGVFGEKSE
;
A
#
# COMPACT_ATOMS: atom_id res chain seq x y z
N MET A 1 -2.97 -52.96 1.06
CA MET A 1 -3.08 -52.11 -0.15
C MET A 1 -2.88 -50.68 0.28
N ALA A 2 -1.78 -50.03 -0.12
CA ALA A 2 -1.61 -48.60 0.13
C ALA A 2 -2.69 -47.86 -0.67
N LYS A 3 -3.54 -47.07 0.00
CA LYS A 3 -4.48 -46.16 -0.68
C LYS A 3 -3.65 -45.31 -1.64
N ALA A 4 -4.05 -45.27 -2.92
CA ALA A 4 -3.47 -44.32 -3.86
C ALA A 4 -3.59 -42.91 -3.24
N PRO A 5 -2.55 -42.07 -3.33
CA PRO A 5 -2.61 -40.72 -2.75
C PRO A 5 -3.84 -40.00 -3.32
N VAL A 6 -4.72 -39.57 -2.43
CA VAL A 6 -5.90 -38.80 -2.82
C VAL A 6 -5.39 -37.51 -3.44
N ALA A 7 -5.76 -37.25 -4.70
CA ALA A 7 -5.37 -36.02 -5.38
C ALA A 7 -5.96 -34.82 -4.61
N ILE A 8 -5.09 -33.95 -4.11
CA ILE A 8 -5.48 -32.74 -3.38
C ILE A 8 -6.12 -31.78 -4.39
N LYS A 9 -7.35 -31.34 -4.10
CA LYS A 9 -8.08 -30.35 -4.91
C LYS A 9 -8.02 -28.99 -4.24
N THR A 10 -8.19 -27.93 -5.02
CA THR A 10 -8.28 -26.56 -4.52
C THR A 10 -9.53 -26.37 -3.66
N ALA A 11 -9.38 -25.62 -2.56
CA ALA A 11 -10.50 -25.23 -1.71
C ALA A 11 -11.37 -24.19 -2.42
N SER A 12 -12.70 -24.38 -2.44
CA SER A 12 -13.61 -23.40 -3.04
C SER A 12 -13.84 -22.18 -2.15
N VAL A 13 -13.55 -22.27 -0.85
CA VAL A 13 -13.54 -21.13 0.08
C VAL A 13 -12.21 -21.10 0.79
N LEU A 14 -11.43 -20.04 0.55
CA LEU A 14 -10.15 -19.79 1.20
C LEU A 14 -10.05 -18.29 1.53
N ALA A 15 -9.69 -17.96 2.77
CA ALA A 15 -9.45 -16.58 3.17
C ALA A 15 -8.27 -16.48 4.13
N PHE A 16 -7.54 -15.36 4.01
CA PHE A 16 -6.46 -14.98 4.92
C PHE A 16 -6.69 -13.56 5.43
N GLU A 17 -6.60 -13.39 6.74
CA GLU A 17 -6.48 -12.06 7.35
C GLU A 17 -5.14 -11.42 7.02
N ARG A 18 -5.15 -10.11 6.76
CA ARG A 18 -3.94 -9.31 6.55
C ARG A 18 -3.01 -9.40 7.76
N LYS A 19 -1.70 -9.48 7.51
CA LYS A 19 -0.67 -9.59 8.54
C LYS A 19 0.07 -8.27 8.82
N LEU A 20 -0.07 -7.29 7.94
CA LEU A 20 0.35 -5.90 8.17
C LEU A 20 -0.90 -5.04 8.40
N ALA A 21 -1.22 -4.78 9.67
CA ALA A 21 -2.41 -4.04 10.06
C ALA A 21 -2.04 -2.61 10.44
N THR A 22 -2.15 -1.71 9.47
CA THR A 22 -1.92 -0.27 9.64
C THR A 22 -3.18 0.43 10.18
N SER A 23 -3.00 1.40 11.08
CA SER A 23 -4.04 2.40 11.37
C SER A 23 -4.18 3.38 10.19
N ASP A 24 -5.20 4.23 10.24
CA ASP A 24 -5.20 5.45 9.43
C ASP A 24 -4.02 6.34 9.86
N ALA A 25 -3.51 7.13 8.92
CA ALA A 25 -2.48 8.10 9.21
C ALA A 25 -3.08 9.49 9.36
N VAL A 26 -2.73 10.20 10.42
CA VAL A 26 -3.21 11.55 10.72
C VAL A 26 -2.12 12.59 10.41
N MET A 27 -2.55 13.77 9.97
CA MET A 27 -1.67 14.84 9.52
C MET A 27 -1.64 16.03 10.50
N TYR A 28 -0.44 16.48 10.82
CA TYR A 28 -0.17 17.63 11.67
C TYR A 28 0.77 18.60 10.95
N ALA A 29 0.72 19.87 11.34
CA ALA A 29 1.63 20.91 10.88
C ALA A 29 2.52 21.39 12.02
N GLY A 30 3.75 21.76 11.70
CA GLY A 30 4.73 22.30 12.63
C GLY A 30 5.94 22.84 11.87
N ASN A 31 6.98 23.21 12.62
CA ASN A 31 8.24 23.63 12.03
C ASN A 31 9.25 22.48 12.02
N TRP A 32 10.15 22.49 11.04
CA TRP A 32 11.14 21.42 10.85
C TRP A 32 11.92 21.14 12.15
N GLN A 33 11.92 19.87 12.58
CA GLN A 33 12.54 19.42 13.84
C GLN A 33 11.99 20.08 15.12
N GLY A 34 10.84 20.75 15.03
CA GLY A 34 10.12 21.29 16.17
C GLY A 34 9.36 20.21 16.97
N ASN A 35 8.92 20.60 18.16
CA ASN A 35 8.16 19.73 19.07
C ASN A 35 6.67 20.08 19.14
N GLU A 36 6.28 21.22 18.58
CA GLU A 36 4.91 21.71 18.55
C GLU A 36 4.24 21.29 17.24
N TRP A 37 3.14 20.55 17.36
CA TRP A 37 2.41 19.98 16.23
C TRP A 37 0.93 20.25 16.40
N GLN A 38 0.32 20.93 15.43
CA GLN A 38 -1.12 21.21 15.41
C GLN A 38 -1.83 20.38 14.34
N PRO A 39 -3.06 19.88 14.58
CA PRO A 39 -3.80 19.12 13.58
C PRO A 39 -4.02 19.92 12.30
N ILE A 40 -3.93 19.28 11.13
CA ILE A 40 -4.33 19.89 9.87
C ILE A 40 -5.82 19.65 9.65
N GLU A 41 -6.60 20.72 9.68
CA GLU A 41 -8.03 20.69 9.39
C GLU A 41 -8.29 20.73 7.87
N ILE A 42 -9.41 20.13 7.46
CA ILE A 42 -9.91 20.26 6.09
C ILE A 42 -10.72 21.55 5.98
N GLN A 43 -10.35 22.40 5.03
CA GLN A 43 -11.07 23.64 4.72
C GLN A 43 -11.83 23.49 3.41
N GLU A 44 -12.93 24.21 3.28
CA GLU A 44 -13.67 24.30 2.03
C GLU A 44 -13.31 25.59 1.30
N LYS A 45 -13.14 25.51 -0.03
CA LYS A 45 -13.07 26.71 -0.87
C LYS A 45 -13.90 26.56 -2.13
N ALA A 46 -14.45 27.68 -2.60
CA ALA A 46 -15.07 27.78 -3.91
C ALA A 46 -13.99 28.04 -4.97
N VAL A 47 -14.01 27.28 -6.05
CA VAL A 47 -13.12 27.44 -7.20
C VAL A 47 -13.94 27.62 -8.47
N ARG A 48 -13.46 28.51 -9.35
CA ARG A 48 -13.98 28.62 -10.72
C ARG A 48 -13.07 27.81 -11.63
N GLY A 49 -13.46 26.57 -11.91
CA GLY A 49 -12.77 25.72 -12.85
C GLY A 49 -12.89 26.23 -14.28
N THR A 50 -12.04 25.70 -15.15
CA THR A 50 -12.13 25.86 -16.60
C THR A 50 -12.71 24.59 -17.22
N ILE A 51 -13.33 24.67 -18.40
CA ILE A 51 -13.68 23.48 -19.18
C ILE A 51 -12.39 22.93 -19.81
N SER A 52 -11.89 21.81 -19.27
CA SER A 52 -10.61 21.22 -19.67
C SER A 52 -10.71 19.74 -20.06
N ASN A 53 -11.90 19.15 -20.02
CA ASN A 53 -12.15 17.81 -20.53
C ASN A 53 -12.22 17.82 -22.06
N ARG A 54 -11.90 16.70 -22.70
CA ARG A 54 -12.04 16.54 -24.15
C ARG A 54 -13.51 16.70 -24.55
N LEU A 55 -13.81 17.74 -25.32
CA LEU A 55 -15.15 18.01 -25.83
C LEU A 55 -15.44 17.17 -27.09
N LYS A 56 -16.73 16.98 -27.37
CA LYS A 56 -17.17 16.26 -28.57
C LYS A 56 -16.76 17.03 -29.84
N ASN A 57 -16.41 16.32 -30.91
CA ASN A 57 -15.98 16.94 -32.17
C ASN A 57 -16.97 17.98 -32.70
N ALA A 58 -18.28 17.74 -32.56
CA ALA A 58 -19.33 18.68 -32.99
C ALA A 58 -19.31 20.04 -32.28
N ILE A 59 -18.65 20.14 -31.12
CA ILE A 59 -18.42 21.38 -30.37
C ILE A 59 -17.09 22.00 -30.80
N VAL A 60 -16.03 21.19 -30.91
CA VAL A 60 -14.68 21.66 -31.23
C VAL A 60 -14.55 22.19 -32.66
N SER A 61 -15.32 21.62 -33.61
CA SER A 61 -15.29 22.05 -35.01
C SER A 61 -16.03 23.38 -35.27
N ASP A 62 -16.73 23.92 -34.28
CA ASP A 62 -17.51 25.15 -34.39
C ASP A 62 -17.01 26.16 -33.36
N PRO A 63 -16.25 27.19 -33.79
CA PRO A 63 -15.67 28.18 -32.89
C PRO A 63 -16.70 28.83 -31.95
N THR A 64 -17.92 29.07 -32.43
CA THR A 64 -18.97 29.73 -31.63
C THR A 64 -19.46 28.81 -30.51
N LYS A 65 -19.61 27.51 -30.78
CA LYS A 65 -20.01 26.53 -29.76
C LYS A 65 -18.89 26.27 -28.75
N LEU A 66 -17.65 26.25 -29.22
CA LEU A 66 -16.50 26.11 -28.34
C LEU A 66 -16.40 27.30 -27.38
N ASP A 67 -16.50 28.52 -27.89
CA ASP A 67 -16.49 29.74 -27.08
C ASP A 67 -17.64 29.75 -26.06
N ALA A 68 -18.84 29.34 -26.48
CA ALA A 68 -19.99 29.24 -25.61
C ALA A 68 -19.80 28.22 -24.46
N GLU A 69 -19.15 27.07 -24.71
CA GLU A 69 -18.83 26.12 -23.64
C GLU A 69 -17.74 26.66 -22.70
N ILE A 70 -16.71 27.30 -23.22
CA ILE A 70 -15.60 27.86 -22.41
C ILE A 70 -16.09 29.00 -21.50
N GLN A 71 -17.05 29.81 -21.98
CA GLN A 71 -17.62 30.90 -21.19
C GLN A 71 -18.45 30.43 -19.99
N LYS A 72 -18.92 29.18 -19.97
CA LYS A 72 -19.69 28.64 -18.83
C LYS A 72 -18.83 28.61 -17.57
N ALA A 73 -19.30 29.27 -16.52
CA ALA A 73 -18.64 29.23 -15.22
C ALA A 73 -18.77 27.83 -14.60
N ASN A 74 -17.65 27.10 -14.52
CA ASN A 74 -17.59 25.81 -13.82
C ASN A 74 -17.28 26.04 -12.34
N LEU A 75 -18.27 26.54 -11.60
CA LEU A 75 -18.16 26.81 -10.16
C LEU A 75 -18.23 25.50 -9.37
N GLN A 76 -17.25 25.27 -8.51
CA GLN A 76 -17.16 24.06 -7.70
C GLN A 76 -16.79 24.40 -6.26
N ARG A 77 -17.27 23.62 -5.30
CA ARG A 77 -16.76 23.59 -3.92
C ARG A 77 -15.87 22.38 -3.75
N VAL A 78 -14.68 22.58 -3.19
CA VAL A 78 -13.68 21.54 -2.96
C VAL A 78 -13.12 21.63 -1.55
N ASP A 79 -12.84 20.47 -0.98
CA ASP A 79 -12.02 20.36 0.23
C ASP A 79 -10.53 20.56 -0.11
N VAL A 80 -9.83 21.26 0.77
CA VAL A 80 -8.37 21.49 0.74
C VAL A 80 -7.79 21.27 2.13
N ALA A 81 -6.52 20.92 2.18
CA ALA A 81 -5.73 20.86 3.41
C ALA A 81 -4.37 21.50 3.12
N SER A 82 -3.90 22.38 4.00
CA SER A 82 -2.62 23.07 3.83
C SER A 82 -1.95 23.29 5.17
N LEU A 83 -0.63 23.45 5.13
CA LEU A 83 0.11 23.96 6.28
C LEU A 83 -0.35 25.39 6.60
N PRO A 84 -0.43 25.78 7.88
CA PRO A 84 -0.47 27.17 8.31
C PRO A 84 0.71 27.99 7.77
N VAL A 85 0.51 29.30 7.65
CA VAL A 85 1.49 30.23 7.06
C VAL A 85 2.78 30.38 7.87
N ASP A 86 2.76 29.99 9.14
CA ASP A 86 3.84 30.03 10.12
C ASP A 86 4.49 28.66 10.38
N THR A 87 4.10 27.64 9.60
CA THR A 87 4.63 26.27 9.68
C THR A 87 5.10 25.78 8.32
N ASP A 88 6.28 25.14 8.25
CA ASP A 88 6.89 24.68 7.00
C ASP A 88 6.90 23.16 6.79
N THR A 89 6.44 22.41 7.79
CA THR A 89 6.62 20.96 7.88
C THR A 89 5.30 20.23 8.15
N LEU A 90 5.02 19.23 7.31
CA LEU A 90 3.97 18.24 7.51
C LEU A 90 4.50 17.09 8.37
N LYS A 91 3.79 16.73 9.42
CA LYS A 91 3.97 15.48 10.18
C LYS A 91 2.85 14.49 9.90
N VAL A 92 3.20 13.27 9.53
CA VAL A 92 2.26 12.15 9.31
C VAL A 92 2.53 11.06 10.34
N VAL A 93 1.51 10.66 11.10
CA VAL A 93 1.64 9.65 12.18
C VAL A 93 0.67 8.51 11.97
N PHE A 94 1.14 7.27 12.10
CA PHE A 94 0.31 6.07 12.14
C PHE A 94 0.97 4.95 12.96
N THR A 95 0.22 3.89 13.23
CA THR A 95 0.74 2.67 13.86
C THR A 95 0.61 1.47 12.91
N LEU A 96 1.53 0.51 13.03
CA LEU A 96 1.53 -0.75 12.29
C LEU A 96 1.66 -1.91 13.26
N ARG A 97 0.65 -2.80 13.30
CA ARG A 97 0.80 -4.12 13.92
C ARG A 97 1.27 -5.14 12.90
N VAL A 98 2.25 -5.93 13.28
CA VAL A 98 2.75 -7.06 12.48
C VAL A 98 2.28 -8.35 13.12
N LEU A 99 1.49 -9.13 12.39
CA LEU A 99 0.83 -10.34 12.88
C LEU A 99 1.48 -11.57 12.27
N GLY A 100 1.62 -12.64 13.05
CA GLY A 100 2.19 -13.91 12.59
C GLY A 100 1.14 -14.94 12.19
N ASN A 101 1.48 -16.22 12.35
CA ASN A 101 0.62 -17.38 12.06
C ASN A 101 0.11 -17.41 10.61
N LEU A 102 1.01 -17.18 9.65
CA LEU A 102 0.66 -17.19 8.22
C LEU A 102 0.19 -18.57 7.74
N SER A 103 0.63 -19.68 8.35
CA SER A 103 0.21 -21.03 7.96
C SER A 103 -1.26 -21.35 8.28
N THR A 104 -1.92 -20.52 9.09
CA THR A 104 -3.33 -20.71 9.46
C THR A 104 -4.24 -19.76 8.66
N PRO A 105 -5.00 -20.26 7.66
CA PRO A 105 -6.02 -19.45 7.01
C PRO A 105 -7.13 -19.10 8.00
N SER A 106 -7.81 -17.97 7.78
CA SER A 106 -8.97 -17.60 8.59
C SER A 106 -10.20 -18.44 8.24
N VAL A 107 -10.30 -18.86 6.98
CA VAL A 107 -11.36 -19.77 6.49
C VAL A 107 -10.75 -20.70 5.45
N CYS A 108 -11.01 -22.00 5.58
CA CYS A 108 -10.80 -22.99 4.53
C CYS A 108 -11.89 -24.07 4.62
N ASN A 109 -12.49 -24.45 3.50
CA ASN A 109 -13.55 -25.46 3.48
C ASN A 109 -13.08 -26.88 3.12
N ASP A 110 -11.78 -27.07 2.87
CA ASP A 110 -11.19 -28.39 2.59
C ASP A 110 -9.99 -28.62 3.51
N MET A 111 -10.10 -29.59 4.41
CA MET A 111 -9.06 -29.88 5.40
C MET A 111 -7.78 -30.43 4.78
N ALA A 112 -7.87 -31.23 3.72
CA ALA A 112 -6.70 -31.81 3.07
C ALA A 112 -5.91 -30.73 2.31
N TYR A 113 -6.62 -29.79 1.66
CA TYR A 113 -5.99 -28.62 1.07
C TYR A 113 -5.36 -27.71 2.13
N GLN A 114 -6.05 -27.47 3.25
CA GLN A 114 -5.52 -26.66 4.35
C GLN A 114 -4.22 -27.26 4.92
N GLU A 115 -4.16 -28.57 5.16
CA GLU A 115 -2.96 -29.24 5.66
C GLU A 115 -1.79 -29.12 4.66
N ALA A 116 -2.06 -29.35 3.37
CA ALA A 116 -1.06 -29.19 2.31
C ALA A 116 -0.55 -27.74 2.18
N LEU A 117 -1.46 -26.77 2.23
CA LEU A 117 -1.13 -25.35 2.20
C LEU A 117 -0.30 -24.93 3.42
N SER A 118 -0.66 -25.42 4.60
CA SER A 118 0.09 -25.18 5.84
C SER A 118 1.51 -25.72 5.70
N GLY A 119 1.68 -26.94 5.19
CA GLY A 119 2.98 -27.54 4.93
C GLY A 119 3.83 -26.77 3.92
N VAL A 120 3.21 -26.22 2.87
CA VAL A 120 3.90 -25.33 1.90
C VAL A 120 4.40 -24.05 2.57
N ILE A 121 3.56 -23.40 3.38
CA ILE A 121 3.92 -22.15 4.07
C ILE A 121 5.01 -22.41 5.12
N GLU A 122 4.88 -23.47 5.92
CA GLU A 122 5.88 -23.84 6.93
C GLU A 122 7.21 -24.26 6.31
N GLY A 123 7.17 -24.98 5.17
CA GLY A 123 8.36 -25.30 4.39
C GLY A 123 9.10 -24.04 3.93
N TYR A 124 8.37 -23.06 3.39
CA TYR A 124 8.94 -21.75 3.03
C TYR A 124 9.55 -21.03 4.24
N ILE A 125 8.83 -21.00 5.37
CA ILE A 125 9.30 -20.32 6.60
C ILE A 125 10.58 -20.98 7.12
N SER A 126 10.66 -22.32 7.08
CA SER A 126 11.84 -23.07 7.52
C SER A 126 13.07 -22.78 6.64
N GLU A 127 12.88 -22.71 5.32
CA GLU A 127 13.98 -22.55 4.36
C GLU A 127 14.47 -21.09 4.23
N HIS A 128 13.55 -20.14 4.25
CA HIS A 128 13.85 -18.73 3.93
C HIS A 128 13.58 -17.76 5.08
N GLY A 129 12.70 -18.13 6.01
CA GLY A 129 12.11 -17.19 6.97
C GLY A 129 11.34 -16.07 6.26
N PHE A 130 11.15 -14.95 6.96
CA PHE A 130 10.53 -13.75 6.38
C PHE A 130 11.53 -12.62 6.08
N LYS A 131 12.84 -12.89 6.16
CA LYS A 131 13.94 -11.92 5.98
C LYS A 131 13.74 -10.99 4.79
N GLU A 132 13.56 -11.56 3.60
CA GLU A 132 13.43 -10.80 2.36
C GLU A 132 12.18 -9.90 2.37
N LEU A 133 11.04 -10.42 2.82
CA LEU A 133 9.79 -9.66 2.88
C LEU A 133 9.87 -8.54 3.93
N ALA A 134 10.39 -8.87 5.11
CA ALA A 134 10.56 -7.93 6.21
C ALA A 134 11.53 -6.80 5.85
N LEU A 135 12.63 -7.10 5.16
CA LEU A 135 13.57 -6.08 4.66
C LEU A 135 12.88 -5.11 3.69
N ARG A 136 12.09 -5.62 2.74
CA ARG A 136 11.37 -4.77 1.79
C ARG A 136 10.30 -3.92 2.45
N TYR A 137 9.59 -4.46 3.45
CA TYR A 137 8.64 -3.67 4.26
C TYR A 137 9.34 -2.58 5.08
N ALA A 138 10.49 -2.89 5.69
CA ALA A 138 11.30 -1.91 6.43
C ALA A 138 11.82 -0.79 5.53
N LEU A 139 12.32 -1.13 4.33
CA LEU A 139 12.76 -0.14 3.33
C LEU A 139 11.62 0.78 2.90
N ASN A 140 10.39 0.28 2.82
CA ASN A 140 9.20 1.07 2.48
C ASN A 140 8.73 2.00 3.59
N LEU A 141 9.06 1.68 4.84
CA LEU A 141 8.93 2.62 5.94
C LEU A 141 10.03 3.68 5.83
N ALA A 142 11.30 3.27 5.69
CA ALA A 142 12.44 4.18 5.66
C ALA A 142 12.38 5.20 4.51
N ASN A 143 11.99 4.79 3.29
CA ASN A 143 11.90 5.65 2.11
C ASN A 143 10.65 6.55 2.07
N GLY A 144 9.76 6.41 3.06
CA GLY A 144 8.54 7.21 3.17
C GLY A 144 7.56 7.03 2.01
N ARG A 145 7.52 5.87 1.32
CA ARG A 145 6.59 5.65 0.19
C ARG A 145 5.13 5.92 0.59
N PHE A 146 4.77 5.65 1.84
CA PHE A 146 3.45 5.89 2.40
C PHE A 146 3.01 7.37 2.41
N LEU A 147 3.92 8.32 2.15
CA LEU A 147 3.60 9.75 2.00
C LEU A 147 2.94 10.08 0.65
N TRP A 148 3.03 9.18 -0.33
CA TRP A 148 2.48 9.36 -1.68
C TRP A 148 2.87 10.72 -2.27
N ARG A 149 1.88 11.56 -2.61
CA ARG A 149 2.09 12.86 -3.24
C ARG A 149 2.82 13.85 -2.33
N ASN A 150 2.69 13.72 -1.01
CA ASN A 150 3.42 14.56 -0.05
C ASN A 150 4.93 14.35 -0.11
N ARG A 151 5.41 13.22 -0.66
CA ARG A 151 6.84 12.96 -0.86
C ARG A 151 7.44 13.77 -2.02
N ILE A 152 6.62 14.20 -2.98
CA ILE A 152 7.09 14.77 -4.24
C ILE A 152 7.45 16.24 -4.03
N GLY A 153 8.69 16.62 -4.34
CA GLY A 153 9.15 18.01 -4.21
C GLY A 153 9.49 18.46 -2.79
N ALA A 154 9.49 17.55 -1.82
CA ALA A 154 9.88 17.86 -0.45
C ALA A 154 11.40 18.10 -0.33
N GLU A 155 11.79 19.18 0.36
CA GLU A 155 13.20 19.54 0.60
C GLU A 155 13.89 18.47 1.45
N GLN A 156 13.23 18.08 2.56
CA GLN A 156 13.73 17.08 3.50
C GLN A 156 12.60 16.17 3.95
N ILE A 157 12.93 14.90 4.15
CA ILE A 157 12.00 13.90 4.67
C ILE A 157 12.72 13.07 5.72
N GLN A 158 12.20 13.09 6.95
CA GLN A 158 12.70 12.27 8.04
C GLN A 158 11.58 11.33 8.50
N VAL A 159 11.86 10.03 8.56
CA VAL A 159 10.95 9.03 9.11
C VAL A 159 11.55 8.45 10.38
N LYS A 160 10.86 8.63 11.51
CA LYS A 160 11.14 7.96 12.76
C LYS A 160 10.21 6.76 12.91
N VAL A 161 10.76 5.59 13.18
CA VAL A 161 10.03 4.37 13.50
C VAL A 161 10.42 3.94 14.91
N THR A 162 9.43 3.74 15.77
CA THR A 162 9.62 3.30 17.15
C THR A 162 8.97 1.93 17.34
N ALA A 163 9.68 1.01 17.97
CA ALA A 163 9.17 -0.30 18.40
C ALA A 163 9.66 -0.55 19.83
N ASN A 164 8.73 -0.74 20.77
CA ASN A 164 9.05 -0.83 22.20
C ASN A 164 9.89 0.39 22.64
N GLU A 165 11.08 0.17 23.23
CA GLU A 165 12.01 1.23 23.66
C GLU A 165 13.02 1.64 22.58
N THR A 166 13.02 0.98 21.43
CA THR A 166 13.98 1.23 20.35
C THR A 166 13.36 2.15 19.29
N SER A 167 14.14 3.11 18.80
CA SER A 167 13.73 3.96 17.68
C SER A 167 14.82 4.11 16.64
N TRP A 168 14.42 4.15 15.38
CA TRP A 168 15.28 4.40 14.23
C TRP A 168 14.79 5.63 13.48
N THR A 169 15.72 6.46 13.03
CA THR A 169 15.43 7.66 12.25
C THR A 169 16.12 7.56 10.91
N PHE A 170 15.36 7.74 9.84
CA PHE A 170 15.80 7.60 8.45
C PHE A 170 15.64 8.92 7.71
N ASN A 171 16.67 9.33 6.96
CA ASN A 171 16.51 10.31 5.90
C ASN A 171 15.96 9.59 4.66
N SER A 172 14.71 9.86 4.26
CA SER A 172 14.04 9.06 3.23
C SER A 172 14.58 9.26 1.82
N HIS A 173 15.41 10.28 1.58
CA HIS A 173 16.09 10.46 0.29
C HIS A 173 17.26 9.50 0.10
N ASP A 174 17.78 8.91 1.19
CA ASP A 174 18.88 7.94 1.14
C ASP A 174 18.41 6.54 0.69
N PHE A 175 17.10 6.32 0.58
CA PHE A 175 16.50 5.03 0.27
C PHE A 175 15.73 5.06 -1.05
N SER A 176 16.01 4.08 -1.92
CA SER A 176 15.38 3.96 -3.23
C SER A 176 13.89 3.64 -3.12
N LEU A 177 13.11 4.21 -4.05
CA LEU A 177 11.72 3.82 -4.29
C LEU A 177 11.59 2.71 -5.36
N ARG A 178 12.68 2.31 -6.00
CA ARG A 178 12.67 1.33 -7.11
C ARG A 178 13.42 0.05 -6.78
N GLN A 179 14.49 0.16 -6.01
CA GLN A 179 15.40 -0.93 -5.68
C GLN A 179 15.34 -1.23 -4.18
N PHE A 180 15.64 -2.48 -3.85
CA PHE A 180 15.63 -3.01 -2.48
C PHE A 180 17.00 -3.59 -2.15
N ASP A 181 18.01 -2.72 -2.13
CA ASP A 181 19.39 -3.12 -1.83
C ASP A 181 19.53 -3.43 -0.33
N GLN A 182 20.61 -4.12 0.06
CA GLN A 182 20.90 -4.38 1.47
C GLN A 182 20.99 -3.03 2.21
N GLY A 183 19.98 -2.76 3.04
CA GLY A 183 19.81 -1.50 3.73
C GLY A 183 20.93 -1.24 4.73
N GLN A 184 21.04 0.02 5.14
CA GLN A 184 21.88 0.44 6.26
C GLN A 184 21.54 -0.37 7.53
N ALA A 185 22.49 -0.49 8.46
CA ALA A 185 22.33 -1.31 9.68
C ALA A 185 21.02 -1.05 10.45
N ALA A 186 20.57 0.20 10.51
CA ALA A 186 19.30 0.59 11.13
C ALA A 186 18.07 -0.03 10.45
N VAL A 187 18.05 -0.10 9.12
CA VAL A 187 16.95 -0.74 8.37
C VAL A 187 16.98 -2.25 8.58
N THR A 188 18.16 -2.87 8.63
CA THR A 188 18.29 -4.30 8.91
C THR A 188 17.77 -4.66 10.31
N GLN A 189 18.02 -3.81 11.31
CA GLN A 189 17.46 -3.99 12.65
C GLN A 189 15.94 -3.87 12.65
N LEU A 190 15.38 -2.86 11.98
CA LEU A 190 13.93 -2.73 11.83
C LEU A 190 13.31 -3.93 11.09
N ALA A 191 13.98 -4.44 10.05
CA ALA A 191 13.56 -5.63 9.32
C ALA A 191 13.52 -6.87 10.22
N ALA A 192 14.49 -7.04 11.12
CA ALA A 192 14.50 -8.14 12.07
C ALA A 192 13.29 -8.11 13.02
N ILE A 193 12.89 -6.91 13.48
CA ILE A 193 11.67 -6.73 14.29
C ILE A 193 10.42 -7.13 13.50
N ILE A 194 10.30 -6.69 12.25
CA ILE A 194 9.17 -7.07 11.38
C ILE A 194 9.16 -8.58 11.13
N GLU A 195 10.32 -9.21 10.92
CA GLU A 195 10.44 -10.65 10.76
C GLU A 195 9.97 -11.40 12.01
N GLN A 196 10.37 -10.97 13.22
CA GLN A 196 9.92 -11.57 14.48
C GLN A 196 8.38 -11.57 14.61
N GLY A 197 7.74 -10.46 14.24
CA GLY A 197 6.28 -10.35 14.22
C GLY A 197 5.62 -11.29 13.21
N LEU A 198 6.12 -11.34 11.98
CA LEU A 198 5.60 -12.25 10.94
C LEU A 198 5.81 -13.73 11.30
N SER A 199 6.89 -14.04 12.02
CA SER A 199 7.16 -15.38 12.55
C SER A 199 6.41 -15.73 13.84
N ALA A 200 5.51 -14.86 14.33
CA ALA A 200 4.79 -15.03 15.60
C ALA A 200 5.69 -15.23 16.83
N LYS A 201 6.95 -14.77 16.78
CA LYS A 201 7.90 -14.92 17.91
C LYS A 201 7.65 -13.87 18.99
N GLU A 202 7.25 -12.67 18.58
CA GLU A 202 6.98 -11.54 19.47
C GLU A 202 5.75 -10.76 19.00
N TRP A 203 5.10 -10.08 19.93
CA TRP A 203 4.09 -9.08 19.59
C TRP A 203 4.79 -7.81 19.11
N VAL A 204 4.48 -7.39 17.87
CA VAL A 204 5.15 -6.25 17.23
C VAL A 204 4.14 -5.17 16.87
N MET A 205 4.35 -3.99 17.45
CA MET A 205 3.67 -2.76 17.10
C MET A 205 4.70 -1.66 16.86
N LEU A 206 4.59 -1.00 15.70
CA LEU A 206 5.43 0.12 15.33
C LEU A 206 4.62 1.41 15.38
N THR A 207 5.23 2.47 15.92
CA THR A 207 4.75 3.85 15.73
C THR A 207 5.64 4.51 14.68
N VAL A 208 5.01 5.06 13.64
CA VAL A 208 5.71 5.66 12.50
C VAL A 208 5.35 7.14 12.44
N GLU A 209 6.37 7.98 12.46
CA GLU A 209 6.26 9.44 12.38
C GLU A 209 7.13 9.94 11.22
N ALA A 210 6.52 10.57 10.23
CA ALA A 210 7.25 11.18 9.12
C ALA A 210 7.13 12.70 9.19
N GLN A 211 8.25 13.42 9.14
CA GLN A 211 8.31 14.87 8.95
C GLN A 211 8.73 15.17 7.51
N VAL A 212 7.99 16.04 6.84
CA VAL A 212 8.16 16.40 5.43
C VAL A 212 8.22 17.92 5.32
N ARG A 213 9.40 18.45 5.01
CA ARG A 213 9.60 19.89 4.83
C ARG A 213 9.15 20.31 3.44
N LEU A 214 8.03 21.03 3.38
CA LEU A 214 7.37 21.44 2.13
C LEU A 214 7.53 22.94 1.87
N GLY A 215 7.64 23.74 2.93
CA GLY A 215 7.61 25.20 2.89
C GLY A 215 6.31 25.76 3.45
N ALA A 216 6.38 27.01 3.92
CA ALA A 216 5.27 27.68 4.58
C ALA A 216 4.00 27.75 3.71
N GLY A 217 2.84 27.45 4.30
CA GLY A 217 1.55 27.59 3.63
C GLY A 217 1.23 26.57 2.52
N GLN A 218 2.09 25.58 2.27
CA GLN A 218 1.92 24.66 1.15
C GLN A 218 0.73 23.71 1.31
N GLU A 219 0.11 23.32 0.18
CA GLU A 219 -0.95 22.31 0.15
C GLU A 219 -0.40 20.93 0.55
N VAL A 220 -1.15 20.20 1.35
CA VAL A 220 -0.88 18.79 1.69
C VAL A 220 -1.95 17.90 1.07
N PHE A 221 -1.64 16.61 0.95
CA PHE A 221 -2.45 15.67 0.18
C PHE A 221 -2.97 14.50 1.02
N PRO A 222 -4.09 14.68 1.74
CA PRO A 222 -4.87 13.62 2.35
C PRO A 222 -5.40 12.62 1.31
N SER A 223 -5.95 11.51 1.80
CA SER A 223 -6.79 10.65 0.99
C SER A 223 -8.02 11.39 0.47
N GLN A 224 -8.52 11.00 -0.71
CA GLN A 224 -9.77 11.51 -1.26
C GLN A 224 -10.88 10.49 -1.00
N GLU A 225 -12.04 10.97 -0.56
CA GLU A 225 -13.26 10.16 -0.46
C GLU A 225 -13.97 10.05 -1.81
N LEU A 226 -14.58 8.89 -2.05
CA LEU A 226 -15.39 8.68 -3.23
C LEU A 226 -16.79 9.21 -2.97
N VAL A 227 -17.18 10.24 -3.70
CA VAL A 227 -18.54 10.77 -3.69
C VAL A 227 -19.40 9.88 -4.59
N LEU A 228 -20.16 8.97 -3.99
CA LEU A 228 -21.04 8.04 -4.72
C LEU A 228 -22.42 8.63 -5.03
N ASP A 229 -22.89 9.58 -4.22
CA ASP A 229 -24.18 10.24 -4.43
C ASP A 229 -24.08 11.39 -5.44
N SER A 230 -24.96 11.36 -6.44
CA SER A 230 -25.07 12.39 -7.48
C SER A 230 -25.52 13.77 -6.99
N ASN A 231 -25.98 13.86 -5.74
CA ASN A 231 -26.50 15.09 -5.12
C ASN A 231 -25.47 15.84 -4.26
N SER A 232 -24.19 15.44 -4.25
CA SER A 232 -23.17 16.15 -3.47
C SER A 232 -22.95 17.58 -3.95
N SER A 233 -22.91 18.52 -3.00
CA SER A 233 -22.57 19.92 -3.25
C SER A 233 -21.07 20.16 -3.47
N LYS A 234 -20.22 19.17 -3.20
CA LYS A 234 -18.76 19.21 -3.36
C LYS A 234 -18.30 18.26 -4.46
N SER A 235 -17.40 18.74 -5.32
CA SER A 235 -16.77 17.91 -6.37
C SER A 235 -15.54 17.14 -5.85
N ARG A 236 -14.98 17.53 -4.71
CA ARG A 236 -13.87 16.85 -4.04
C ARG A 236 -14.05 16.86 -2.54
N VAL A 237 -14.07 15.68 -1.95
CA VAL A 237 -14.14 15.47 -0.49
C VAL A 237 -12.86 14.79 -0.04
N LEU A 238 -12.23 15.30 1.02
CA LEU A 238 -11.00 14.74 1.57
C LEU A 238 -11.28 13.91 2.83
N TYR A 239 -10.47 12.89 3.05
CA TYR A 239 -10.59 11.99 4.19
C TYR A 239 -10.05 12.64 5.47
N GLN A 240 -10.80 12.46 6.56
CA GLN A 240 -10.43 12.91 7.89
C GLN A 240 -10.81 11.89 8.96
N VAL A 241 -10.06 11.91 10.06
CA VAL A 241 -10.33 11.15 11.28
C VAL A 241 -10.48 12.15 12.42
N ALA A 242 -11.65 12.16 13.06
CA ALA A 242 -11.95 13.09 14.16
C ALA A 242 -11.67 14.58 13.82
N GLY A 243 -11.96 15.00 12.59
CA GLY A 243 -11.73 16.37 12.10
C GLY A 243 -10.30 16.66 11.62
N ILE A 244 -9.39 15.68 11.73
CA ILE A 244 -7.99 15.82 11.30
C ILE A 244 -7.82 15.17 9.93
N ALA A 245 -7.23 15.89 8.98
CA ALA A 245 -6.92 15.38 7.67
C ALA A 245 -6.06 14.10 7.75
N GLY A 246 -6.36 13.10 6.92
CA GLY A 246 -5.72 11.79 7.04
C GLY A 246 -5.48 11.06 5.73
N ILE A 247 -4.68 9.99 5.81
CA ILE A 247 -4.49 9.01 4.74
C ILE A 247 -5.14 7.70 5.18
N HIS A 248 -5.98 7.15 4.31
CA HIS A 248 -6.62 5.86 4.56
C HIS A 248 -5.60 4.77 4.86
N SER A 249 -5.90 3.93 5.86
CA SER A 249 -5.08 2.78 6.26
C SER A 249 -4.74 1.86 5.09
N GLN A 250 -5.68 1.54 4.19
CA GLN A 250 -5.42 0.70 3.01
C GLN A 250 -4.45 1.34 2.01
N LYS A 251 -4.37 2.68 1.97
CA LYS A 251 -3.44 3.41 1.10
C LYS A 251 -2.02 3.42 1.70
N ILE A 252 -1.90 3.46 3.03
CA ILE A 252 -0.63 3.19 3.73
C ILE A 252 -0.20 1.74 3.49
N GLY A 253 -1.10 0.77 3.72
CA GLY A 253 -0.83 -0.65 3.49
C GLY A 253 -0.41 -0.97 2.05
N ASN A 254 -1.02 -0.32 1.05
CA ASN A 254 -0.61 -0.44 -0.35
C ASN A 254 0.84 0.03 -0.58
N ALA A 255 1.24 1.16 -0.01
CA ALA A 255 2.61 1.66 -0.10
C ALA A 255 3.62 0.71 0.56
N LEU A 256 3.28 0.14 1.72
CA LEU A 256 4.14 -0.81 2.42
C LEU A 256 4.33 -2.10 1.63
N ARG A 257 3.28 -2.64 1.00
CA ARG A 257 3.38 -3.84 0.16
C ARG A 257 3.78 -3.59 -1.29
N THR A 258 4.25 -2.39 -1.63
CA THR A 258 4.89 -2.09 -2.91
C THR A 258 6.30 -2.67 -2.90
N ILE A 259 6.39 -3.99 -3.08
CA ILE A 259 7.61 -4.78 -2.93
C ILE A 259 7.85 -5.76 -4.08
N ASP A 260 6.87 -5.97 -4.95
CA ASP A 260 6.97 -6.95 -6.04
C ASP A 260 7.87 -6.38 -7.13
N THR A 261 9.12 -6.86 -7.17
CA THR A 261 10.07 -6.65 -8.27
C THR A 261 10.34 -7.97 -9.00
N TRP A 262 9.44 -8.95 -8.84
CA TRP A 262 9.60 -10.31 -9.36
C TRP A 262 8.64 -10.60 -10.53
N HIS A 263 7.95 -9.56 -11.01
CA HIS A 263 7.04 -9.64 -12.15
C HIS A 263 7.78 -9.40 -13.48
N PRO A 264 7.27 -9.91 -14.61
CA PRO A 264 7.91 -9.77 -15.93
C PRO A 264 8.15 -8.34 -16.41
N LYS A 265 7.43 -7.35 -15.88
CA LYS A 265 7.49 -5.93 -16.29
C LYS A 265 8.33 -5.05 -15.37
N VAL A 266 9.19 -5.63 -14.54
CA VAL A 266 9.93 -4.88 -13.50
C VAL A 266 10.84 -3.79 -14.10
N ASP A 267 11.43 -4.02 -15.28
CA ASP A 267 12.31 -3.04 -15.91
C ASP A 267 11.54 -1.79 -16.37
N GLU A 268 10.26 -1.94 -16.75
CA GLU A 268 9.40 -0.85 -17.21
C GLU A 268 8.74 -0.11 -16.02
N LEU A 269 8.23 -0.86 -15.05
CA LEU A 269 7.35 -0.32 -14.00
C LEU A 269 8.03 -0.19 -12.63
N GLY A 270 9.18 -0.82 -12.43
CA GLY A 270 9.82 -0.94 -11.11
C GLY A 270 8.98 -1.77 -10.15
N ALA A 271 9.18 -1.55 -8.84
CA ALA A 271 8.42 -2.23 -7.81
C ALA A 271 6.93 -1.86 -7.85
N ILE A 272 6.06 -2.86 -7.82
CA ILE A 272 4.60 -2.68 -7.73
C ILE A 272 4.04 -3.22 -6.41
N ALA A 273 2.83 -2.76 -6.05
CA ALA A 273 2.07 -3.31 -4.95
C ALA A 273 1.72 -4.78 -5.22
N VAL A 274 2.00 -5.65 -4.25
CA VAL A 274 1.70 -7.08 -4.36
C VAL A 274 0.19 -7.28 -4.47
N GLU A 275 -0.28 -7.77 -5.61
CA GLU A 275 -1.68 -8.08 -5.91
C GLU A 275 -1.74 -9.43 -6.63
N PRO A 276 -2.83 -10.23 -6.51
CA PRO A 276 -2.89 -11.57 -7.11
C PRO A 276 -2.58 -11.65 -8.61
N TYR A 277 -2.89 -10.60 -9.36
CA TYR A 277 -2.64 -10.46 -10.81
C TYR A 277 -1.59 -9.37 -11.13
N GLY A 278 -0.90 -8.83 -10.13
CA GLY A 278 0.06 -7.73 -10.29
C GLY A 278 -0.56 -6.48 -10.92
N SER A 279 -1.75 -6.07 -10.48
CA SER A 279 -2.51 -4.98 -11.07
C SER A 279 -1.97 -3.60 -10.69
N VAL A 280 -1.80 -2.73 -11.69
CA VAL A 280 -1.43 -1.33 -11.55
C VAL A 280 -2.56 -0.49 -12.14
N THR A 281 -3.52 -0.12 -11.29
CA THR A 281 -4.78 0.52 -11.71
C THR A 281 -4.57 1.85 -12.43
N SER A 282 -3.60 2.65 -12.01
CA SER A 282 -3.26 3.94 -12.65
C SER A 282 -2.73 3.80 -14.09
N ARG A 283 -2.25 2.60 -14.46
CA ARG A 283 -1.75 2.27 -15.80
C ARG A 283 -2.70 1.38 -16.59
N GLY A 284 -3.75 0.84 -15.96
CA GLY A 284 -4.64 -0.14 -16.59
C GLY A 284 -3.94 -1.44 -17.00
N VAL A 285 -2.87 -1.83 -16.29
CA VAL A 285 -2.05 -3.01 -16.64
C VAL A 285 -2.09 -4.05 -15.52
N ALA A 286 -2.19 -5.33 -15.89
CA ALA A 286 -1.90 -6.47 -15.02
C ALA A 286 -0.56 -7.07 -15.42
N CYS A 287 0.41 -7.09 -14.49
CA CYS A 287 1.78 -7.50 -14.75
C CYS A 287 2.00 -9.01 -14.67
N ARG A 288 1.06 -9.75 -14.06
CA ARG A 288 1.12 -11.20 -13.87
C ARG A 288 -0.12 -11.82 -14.49
N GLN A 289 -0.15 -11.84 -15.82
CA GLN A 289 -1.28 -12.37 -16.57
C GLN A 289 -1.36 -13.89 -16.40
N PRO A 290 -2.55 -14.49 -16.18
CA PRO A 290 -2.68 -15.94 -16.00
C PRO A 290 -2.12 -16.78 -17.16
N LYS A 291 -2.14 -16.24 -18.38
CA LYS A 291 -1.53 -16.87 -19.56
C LYS A 291 -0.04 -17.20 -19.38
N GLU A 292 0.67 -16.42 -18.57
CA GLU A 292 2.10 -16.56 -18.28
C GLU A 292 2.35 -17.51 -17.09
N LYS A 293 1.29 -17.97 -16.40
CA LYS A 293 1.35 -18.88 -15.24
C LYS A 293 2.19 -18.34 -14.06
N LEU A 294 2.28 -17.01 -13.96
CA LEU A 294 2.99 -16.28 -12.89
C LEU A 294 2.05 -15.47 -12.00
N ASP A 295 0.74 -15.62 -12.18
CA ASP A 295 -0.26 -15.10 -11.26
C ASP A 295 -0.30 -15.92 -9.97
N PHE A 296 -0.88 -15.33 -8.92
CA PHE A 296 -0.92 -15.95 -7.60
C PHE A 296 -1.62 -17.31 -7.57
N TYR A 297 -2.77 -17.44 -8.25
CA TYR A 297 -3.58 -18.66 -8.20
C TYR A 297 -2.85 -19.81 -8.89
N THR A 298 -2.34 -19.59 -10.10
CA THR A 298 -1.59 -20.63 -10.82
C THR A 298 -0.34 -21.08 -10.04
N LEU A 299 0.38 -20.14 -9.42
CA LEU A 299 1.56 -20.46 -8.61
C LEU A 299 1.20 -21.25 -7.34
N LEU A 300 0.20 -20.77 -6.59
CA LEU A 300 -0.25 -21.41 -5.35
C LEU A 300 -0.79 -22.81 -5.62
N ASP A 301 -1.68 -22.95 -6.60
CA ASP A 301 -2.33 -24.23 -6.89
C ASP A 301 -1.34 -25.27 -7.35
N ASN A 302 -0.41 -24.91 -8.25
CA ASN A 302 0.62 -25.84 -8.69
C ASN A 302 1.55 -26.27 -7.54
N TRP A 303 1.86 -25.35 -6.62
CA TRP A 303 2.71 -25.66 -5.49
C TRP A 303 2.00 -26.59 -4.49
N VAL A 304 0.76 -26.26 -4.12
CA VAL A 304 0.00 -27.00 -3.10
C VAL A 304 -0.53 -28.32 -3.63
N THR A 305 -1.16 -28.33 -4.81
CA THR A 305 -1.89 -29.52 -5.31
C THR A 305 -0.99 -30.49 -6.07
N LYS A 306 0.09 -30.01 -6.68
CA LYS A 306 0.99 -30.81 -7.54
C LYS A 306 2.42 -30.91 -7.00
N GLY A 307 2.74 -30.25 -5.89
CA GLY A 307 4.10 -30.21 -5.34
C GLY A 307 5.11 -29.48 -6.23
N MET A 308 4.65 -28.71 -7.22
CA MET A 308 5.54 -27.96 -8.11
C MET A 308 6.00 -26.66 -7.44
N LYS A 309 7.06 -26.78 -6.64
CA LYS A 309 7.69 -25.64 -5.96
C LYS A 309 8.23 -24.63 -6.99
N PRO A 310 7.77 -23.36 -6.96
CA PRO A 310 8.23 -22.36 -7.91
C PRO A 310 9.61 -21.80 -7.52
N ASP A 311 10.22 -21.02 -8.40
CA ASP A 311 11.49 -20.34 -8.10
C ASP A 311 11.36 -19.44 -6.86
N VAL A 312 12.46 -19.25 -6.13
CA VAL A 312 12.51 -18.52 -4.85
C VAL A 312 11.83 -17.14 -4.93
N LYS A 313 12.09 -16.37 -6.00
CA LYS A 313 11.46 -15.06 -6.24
C LYS A 313 9.93 -15.15 -6.29
N GLN A 314 9.38 -16.20 -6.89
CA GLN A 314 7.94 -16.41 -6.98
C GLN A 314 7.36 -16.95 -5.67
N GLN A 315 8.13 -17.70 -4.89
CA GLN A 315 7.73 -18.06 -3.53
C GLN A 315 7.56 -16.81 -2.64
N HIS A 316 8.51 -15.86 -2.68
CA HIS A 316 8.38 -14.58 -1.98
C HIS A 316 7.11 -13.83 -2.40
N TYR A 317 6.81 -13.79 -3.69
CA TYR A 317 5.59 -13.18 -4.21
C TYR A 317 4.33 -13.85 -3.63
N VAL A 318 4.23 -15.20 -3.68
CA VAL A 318 3.09 -15.94 -3.13
C VAL A 318 2.90 -15.63 -1.65
N MET A 319 3.97 -15.68 -0.86
CA MET A 319 3.91 -15.40 0.58
C MET A 319 3.55 -13.94 0.87
N ALA A 320 4.00 -12.99 0.03
CA ALA A 320 3.60 -11.59 0.13
C ALA A 320 2.10 -11.38 -0.15
N VAL A 321 1.50 -12.13 -1.08
CA VAL A 321 0.04 -12.11 -1.32
C VAL A 321 -0.71 -12.67 -0.12
N LEU A 322 -0.23 -13.75 0.50
CA LEU A 322 -0.84 -14.30 1.71
C LEU A 322 -0.73 -13.33 2.91
N ILE A 323 0.41 -12.63 3.06
CA ILE A 323 0.60 -11.58 4.08
C ILE A 323 -0.34 -10.40 3.86
N ARG A 324 -0.56 -9.99 2.60
CA ARG A 324 -1.58 -8.99 2.26
C ARG A 324 -2.96 -9.45 2.72
N GLY A 325 -3.25 -10.73 2.60
CA GLY A 325 -4.55 -11.31 2.88
C GLY A 325 -5.57 -11.03 1.77
N GLY A 326 -6.73 -11.65 1.90
CA GLY A 326 -7.81 -11.60 0.91
C GLY A 326 -8.69 -12.83 0.96
N VAL A 327 -9.73 -12.81 0.13
CA VAL A 327 -10.59 -13.96 -0.16
C VAL A 327 -10.14 -14.54 -1.50
N PHE A 328 -9.71 -15.79 -1.50
CA PHE A 328 -9.08 -16.49 -2.62
C PHE A 328 -9.88 -17.71 -3.11
N GLY A 329 -11.03 -17.98 -2.50
CA GLY A 329 -11.92 -19.06 -2.93
C GLY A 329 -12.46 -18.84 -4.34
N GLU A 330 -12.81 -19.95 -4.99
CA GLU A 330 -13.55 -19.95 -6.24
C GLU A 330 -14.93 -19.31 -6.00
N LYS A 331 -15.20 -18.17 -6.63
CA LYS A 331 -16.57 -17.65 -6.67
C LYS A 331 -17.37 -18.60 -7.56
N SER A 332 -18.33 -19.31 -6.97
CA SER A 332 -19.48 -19.79 -7.72
C SER A 332 -20.21 -18.57 -8.26
N GLU A 333 -20.19 -18.35 -9.57
CA GLU A 333 -21.22 -17.54 -10.23
C GLU A 333 -22.58 -18.22 -10.14
#